data_AF-A0A1E7ETF3-F1
#
_entry.id   AF-A0A1E7ETF3-F1
#
_cell.length_a   1.000
_cell.length_b   1.000
_cell.length_c   1.000
_cell.angle_alpha   90.00
_cell.angle_beta   90.00
_cell.angle_gamma   90.00
#
_symmetry.space_group_name_H-M   'P 1'
#
loop_
_entity.id
_entity.type
_entity.pdbx_description
1 polymer ?
#
loop_
_entity_poly.entity_id
_entity_poly.type
_entity_poly.pdbx_seq_one_letter_code
_entity_poly.pdbx_strand_id
1 'polypeptide(L)'
;MSDVQWGTAAYLDEAGFYSFQRRREIFQRGTTVRTNLRVISGSNLTVHGSWNLIRANNSIVYGNNNIIIGSSTKLHGNSNKITSNFAEIHGSFNIIDGDSLTLNGNSNKFKGDEAIICGNLNAIRGFNAEVVGNNNQCDGGHGSVRGDYNTIQGSCVDVVGNNNQCAGGHGSVRGNDNTIQGSSVDVVGNNNQCDGGHGSVRGDYNTIQGSCVDVFGNNNECAGVNGNVRGNDNIVDGDNASTYGDRNIVSGSYASADGNGNTVTGHNCSAYGGVYNTINGTTPEQRRNERWQQGLQALQDLQDLQQHQLSIQQTLQQHLNPLTVQAPSFANENVAARSQPHQQQQQQIKLTLHGEDKEIPDGDNDENVEPCYCCHSNLAIVLSVCCGKRMACLACTRKIYERKTIGEDGTKCLNCQGSVKHLVRVL
;
A
#
# COMPACT_ATOMS: atom_id res chain seq x y z
N MET A 1 24.42 -0.78 -11.70
CA MET A 1 25.17 -1.55 -12.71
C MET A 1 24.32 -2.76 -13.09
N SER A 2 23.39 -2.57 -14.02
CA SER A 2 22.63 -3.65 -14.64
C SER A 2 22.99 -3.62 -16.12
N ASP A 3 23.64 -4.67 -16.59
CA ASP A 3 23.87 -4.91 -18.01
C ASP A 3 22.51 -5.01 -18.71
N VAL A 4 22.08 -3.91 -19.32
CA VAL A 4 20.94 -3.89 -20.24
C VAL A 4 21.36 -4.69 -21.46
N GLN A 5 21.08 -6.00 -21.40
CA GLN A 5 21.23 -6.88 -22.54
C GLN A 5 20.31 -6.37 -23.66
N TRP A 6 20.94 -5.82 -24.70
CA TRP A 6 20.33 -5.71 -26.02
C TRP A 6 20.09 -7.14 -26.50
N GLY A 7 18.97 -7.71 -26.09
CA GLY A 7 18.50 -9.02 -26.53
C GLY A 7 18.58 -9.07 -28.05
N THR A 8 19.22 -10.12 -28.54
CA THR A 8 19.49 -10.46 -29.93
C THR A 8 18.25 -10.35 -30.81
N ALA A 9 17.92 -9.13 -31.24
CA ALA A 9 17.08 -8.88 -32.40
C ALA A 9 17.95 -9.18 -33.61
N ALA A 10 17.75 -10.36 -34.20
CA ALA A 10 18.35 -10.83 -35.46
C ALA A 10 19.69 -10.15 -35.77
N TYR A 11 20.75 -10.60 -35.07
CA TYR A 11 22.13 -10.32 -35.47
C TYR A 11 22.30 -10.86 -36.90
N LEU A 12 22.05 -10.01 -37.89
CA LEU A 12 22.68 -10.18 -39.19
C LEU A 12 24.14 -9.78 -38.96
N ASP A 13 24.90 -10.79 -38.55
CA ASP A 13 26.36 -10.85 -38.50
C ASP A 13 27.00 -9.90 -39.54
N GLU A 14 27.88 -9.03 -39.05
CA GLU A 14 28.68 -8.10 -39.85
C GLU A 14 29.50 -8.83 -40.95
N ALA A 15 29.81 -10.12 -40.80
CA ALA A 15 30.50 -10.93 -41.81
C ALA A 15 29.60 -11.44 -42.95
N GLY A 16 28.27 -11.48 -42.75
CA GLY A 16 27.31 -11.94 -43.77
C GLY A 16 27.11 -10.95 -44.92
N PHE A 17 27.40 -9.66 -44.72
CA PHE A 17 27.21 -8.61 -45.73
C PHE A 17 28.46 -8.30 -46.58
N TYR A 18 29.65 -8.72 -46.15
CA TYR A 18 30.88 -8.46 -46.91
C TYR A 18 31.11 -9.42 -48.11
N SER A 19 30.29 -10.46 -48.29
CA SER A 19 30.45 -11.42 -49.39
C SER A 19 29.61 -11.15 -50.65
N PHE A 20 28.79 -10.09 -50.68
CA PHE A 20 27.97 -9.74 -51.87
C PHE A 20 28.62 -8.63 -52.71
N GLN A 21 29.85 -8.87 -53.18
CA GLN A 21 30.45 -8.06 -54.25
C GLN A 21 29.88 -8.49 -55.61
N ARG A 22 28.75 -7.91 -56.01
CA ARG A 22 28.42 -7.72 -57.43
C ARG A 22 27.41 -6.58 -57.58
N ARG A 23 27.83 -5.52 -58.28
CA ARG A 23 27.03 -4.33 -58.63
C ARG A 23 25.71 -4.76 -59.29
N ARG A 24 24.58 -4.48 -58.65
CA ARG A 24 23.27 -4.38 -59.31
C ARG A 24 22.63 -3.07 -58.90
N GLU A 25 22.62 -2.15 -59.84
CA GLU A 25 21.82 -0.94 -59.79
C GLU A 25 20.49 -1.27 -60.48
N ILE A 26 19.37 -1.20 -59.76
CA ILE A 26 18.04 -1.40 -60.34
C ILE A 26 17.25 -0.14 -60.05
N PHE A 27 17.29 0.80 -60.99
CA PHE A 27 16.52 2.04 -60.91
C PHE A 27 15.14 1.82 -61.49
N GLN A 28 14.10 2.06 -60.69
CA GLN A 28 12.71 2.12 -61.16
C GLN A 28 12.30 3.58 -61.40
N ARG A 29 11.15 3.78 -62.05
CA ARG A 29 10.64 5.09 -62.49
C ARG A 29 10.71 6.14 -61.36
N GLY A 30 11.15 7.36 -61.68
CA GLY A 30 11.19 8.49 -60.74
C GLY A 30 12.39 8.53 -59.78
N THR A 31 13.45 7.76 -60.03
CA THR A 31 14.65 7.73 -59.16
C THR A 31 15.72 8.74 -59.61
N THR A 32 16.11 9.68 -58.75
CA THR A 32 17.21 10.64 -58.96
C THR A 32 18.36 10.36 -57.99
N VAL A 33 19.56 10.14 -58.53
CA VAL A 33 20.75 9.75 -57.76
C VAL A 33 21.96 10.55 -58.23
N ARG A 34 22.68 11.23 -57.32
CA ARG A 34 23.85 12.06 -57.65
C ARG A 34 25.09 11.72 -56.81
N THR A 35 25.60 10.48 -56.88
CA THR A 35 26.55 9.99 -55.86
C THR A 35 27.31 8.70 -56.27
N ASN A 36 28.42 8.40 -55.58
CA ASN A 36 29.14 7.12 -55.66
C ASN A 36 28.46 6.07 -54.75
N LEU A 37 27.83 5.05 -55.33
CA LEU A 37 26.85 4.20 -54.64
C LEU A 37 27.12 2.70 -54.68
N ARG A 38 26.58 1.95 -53.68
CA ARG A 38 26.74 0.49 -53.55
C ARG A 38 25.49 -0.31 -53.93
N VAL A 39 24.29 0.02 -53.42
CA VAL A 39 23.01 -0.60 -53.84
C VAL A 39 21.84 0.35 -53.55
N ILE A 40 21.04 0.70 -54.58
CA ILE A 40 19.74 1.37 -54.44
C ILE A 40 18.69 0.53 -55.17
N SER A 41 17.58 0.22 -54.48
CA SER A 41 16.42 -0.46 -55.06
C SER A 41 15.12 0.12 -54.54
N GLY A 42 14.19 0.39 -55.45
CA GLY A 42 12.84 0.87 -55.17
C GLY A 42 12.40 1.96 -56.16
N SER A 43 11.22 2.54 -55.92
CA SER A 43 10.59 3.54 -56.78
C SER A 43 10.51 4.92 -56.11
N ASN A 44 10.52 5.99 -56.91
CA ASN A 44 10.38 7.38 -56.46
C ASN A 44 11.38 7.80 -55.38
N LEU A 45 12.67 7.62 -55.66
CA LEU A 45 13.76 7.94 -54.72
C LEU A 45 14.48 9.22 -55.13
N THR A 46 14.84 10.06 -54.16
CA THR A 46 15.79 11.17 -54.35
C THR A 46 16.96 10.97 -53.40
N VAL A 47 18.16 10.72 -53.93
CA VAL A 47 19.34 10.39 -53.13
C VAL A 47 20.52 11.27 -53.50
N HIS A 48 21.01 12.02 -52.52
CA HIS A 48 22.21 12.86 -52.60
C HIS A 48 23.20 12.45 -51.51
N GLY A 49 24.49 12.34 -51.87
CA GLY A 49 25.56 11.94 -50.96
C GLY A 49 26.01 10.49 -51.14
N SER A 50 27.26 10.20 -50.81
CA SER A 50 27.97 8.96 -51.15
C SER A 50 27.69 7.82 -50.17
N TRP A 51 27.90 6.58 -50.62
CA TRP A 51 27.92 5.39 -49.77
C TRP A 51 26.58 5.03 -49.09
N ASN A 52 25.45 5.35 -49.71
CA ASN A 52 24.15 4.93 -49.19
C ASN A 52 23.76 3.50 -49.64
N LEU A 53 23.06 2.77 -48.79
CA LEU A 53 22.44 1.47 -49.07
C LEU A 53 20.94 1.60 -48.84
N ILE A 54 20.14 1.66 -49.91
CA ILE A 54 18.72 2.00 -49.82
C ILE A 54 17.87 0.92 -50.47
N ARG A 55 16.99 0.30 -49.69
CA ARG A 55 15.93 -0.60 -50.13
C ARG A 55 14.59 -0.05 -49.69
N ALA A 56 14.11 0.99 -50.37
CA ALA A 56 12.93 1.72 -49.97
C ALA A 56 12.15 2.33 -51.14
N ASN A 57 10.90 2.73 -50.89
CA ASN A 57 10.07 3.45 -51.85
C ASN A 57 9.74 4.86 -51.34
N ASN A 58 9.47 5.81 -52.26
CA ASN A 58 8.98 7.16 -51.94
C ASN A 58 9.84 7.90 -50.91
N SER A 59 11.16 7.75 -50.98
CA SER A 59 12.08 8.23 -49.95
C SER A 59 13.04 9.30 -50.47
N ILE A 60 13.35 10.27 -49.63
CA ILE A 60 14.27 11.39 -49.90
C ILE A 60 15.42 11.29 -48.91
N VAL A 61 16.64 11.21 -49.41
CA VAL A 61 17.84 10.96 -48.61
C VAL A 61 18.94 11.95 -49.00
N TYR A 62 19.34 12.79 -48.05
CA TYR A 62 20.48 13.70 -48.15
C TYR A 62 21.52 13.32 -47.11
N GLY A 63 22.73 12.99 -47.57
CA GLY A 63 23.88 12.68 -46.73
C GLY A 63 24.56 11.38 -47.11
N ASN A 64 25.54 10.99 -46.31
CA ASN A 64 26.46 9.91 -46.63
C ASN A 64 26.30 8.72 -45.69
N ASN A 65 26.66 7.53 -46.17
CA ASN A 65 26.80 6.32 -45.34
C ASN A 65 25.50 5.87 -44.63
N ASN A 66 24.33 6.12 -45.21
CA ASN A 66 23.06 5.70 -44.61
C ASN A 66 22.62 4.33 -45.12
N ILE A 67 22.05 3.52 -44.23
CA ILE A 67 21.38 2.26 -44.54
C ILE A 67 19.89 2.45 -44.26
N ILE A 68 19.05 2.33 -45.29
CA ILE A 68 17.60 2.51 -45.16
C ILE A 68 16.87 1.31 -45.77
N ILE A 69 15.96 0.74 -44.99
CA ILE A 69 14.99 -0.28 -45.41
C ILE A 69 13.60 0.21 -44.97
N GLY A 70 12.63 0.22 -45.88
CA GLY A 70 11.26 0.63 -45.55
C GLY A 70 10.64 1.50 -46.63
N SER A 71 9.84 2.50 -46.26
CA SER A 71 9.18 3.36 -47.24
C SER A 71 8.82 4.72 -46.68
N SER A 72 8.67 5.71 -47.55
CA SER A 72 8.25 7.06 -47.17
C SER A 72 9.20 7.71 -46.13
N THR A 73 10.49 7.46 -46.24
CA THR A 73 11.51 8.03 -45.34
C THR A 73 12.04 9.35 -45.89
N LYS A 74 12.04 10.40 -45.09
CA LYS A 74 12.81 11.63 -45.32
C LYS A 74 14.00 11.63 -44.39
N LEU A 75 15.20 11.66 -44.94
CA LEU A 75 16.43 11.69 -44.18
C LEU A 75 17.32 12.86 -44.61
N HIS A 76 17.77 13.65 -43.64
CA HIS A 76 18.91 14.54 -43.76
C HIS A 76 19.94 14.19 -42.69
N GLY A 77 21.04 13.55 -43.09
CA GLY A 77 22.18 13.31 -42.22
C GLY A 77 23.02 12.12 -42.63
N ASN A 78 23.97 11.75 -41.78
CA ASN A 78 25.00 10.78 -42.12
C ASN A 78 24.99 9.56 -41.19
N SER A 79 25.43 8.42 -41.70
CA SER A 79 25.68 7.22 -40.88
C SER A 79 24.45 6.72 -40.11
N ASN A 80 23.24 6.89 -40.63
CA ASN A 80 22.03 6.39 -40.00
C ASN A 80 21.70 4.96 -40.48
N LYS A 81 21.19 4.12 -39.58
CA LYS A 81 20.65 2.79 -39.86
C LYS A 81 19.17 2.78 -39.55
N ILE A 82 18.32 2.71 -40.58
CA ILE A 82 16.88 2.92 -40.48
C ILE A 82 16.15 1.73 -41.08
N THR A 83 15.35 1.07 -40.27
CA THR A 83 14.32 0.12 -40.69
C THR A 83 12.98 0.73 -40.28
N SER A 84 12.31 1.43 -41.19
CA SER A 84 11.13 2.23 -40.84
C SER A 84 10.28 2.61 -42.06
N ASN A 85 8.97 2.62 -41.88
CA ASN A 85 8.01 3.30 -42.73
C ASN A 85 7.62 4.65 -42.11
N PHE A 86 7.44 5.67 -42.97
CA PHE A 86 6.94 6.99 -42.55
C PHE A 86 7.81 7.71 -41.52
N ALA A 87 9.13 7.70 -41.72
CA ALA A 87 10.06 8.41 -40.84
C ALA A 87 10.55 9.75 -41.42
N GLU A 88 10.64 10.77 -40.58
CA GLU A 88 11.30 12.04 -40.87
C GLU A 88 12.47 12.25 -39.90
N ILE A 89 13.70 12.20 -40.41
CA ILE A 89 14.91 12.11 -39.61
C ILE A 89 15.90 13.19 -40.02
N HIS A 90 16.34 13.97 -39.05
CA HIS A 90 17.41 14.95 -39.16
C HIS A 90 18.52 14.61 -38.15
N GLY A 91 19.74 14.46 -38.64
CA GLY A 91 20.91 14.16 -37.81
C GLY A 91 21.58 12.84 -38.17
N SER A 92 22.58 12.47 -37.38
CA SER A 92 23.56 11.45 -37.75
C SER A 92 23.67 10.35 -36.70
N PHE A 93 24.15 9.18 -37.12
CA PHE A 93 24.42 8.04 -36.23
C PHE A 93 23.20 7.47 -35.51
N ASN A 94 21.99 7.72 -36.02
CA ASN A 94 20.78 7.15 -35.42
C ASN A 94 20.55 5.70 -35.88
N ILE A 95 20.06 4.87 -34.96
CA ILE A 95 19.65 3.48 -35.21
C ILE A 95 18.16 3.39 -34.92
N ILE A 96 17.36 3.09 -35.94
CA ILE A 96 15.90 3.12 -35.89
C ILE A 96 15.35 1.80 -36.39
N ASP A 97 14.47 1.19 -35.62
CA ASP A 97 13.73 -0.04 -35.93
C ASP A 97 12.26 0.13 -35.52
N GLY A 98 11.42 0.60 -36.43
CA GLY A 98 10.10 1.10 -36.05
C GLY A 98 9.47 2.08 -37.03
N ASP A 99 8.15 2.20 -37.04
CA ASP A 99 7.39 3.01 -37.99
C ASP A 99 6.88 4.34 -37.39
N SER A 100 6.56 5.31 -38.26
CA SER A 100 5.91 6.59 -37.88
C SER A 100 6.71 7.43 -36.89
N LEU A 101 7.97 7.73 -37.21
CA LEU A 101 8.90 8.46 -36.33
C LEU A 101 9.22 9.86 -36.86
N THR A 102 9.25 10.86 -35.98
CA THR A 102 9.98 12.12 -36.22
C THR A 102 11.20 12.19 -35.31
N LEU A 103 12.39 12.34 -35.87
CA LEU A 103 13.64 12.42 -35.12
C LEU A 103 14.48 13.63 -35.54
N ASN A 104 14.89 14.43 -34.57
CA ASN A 104 15.90 15.48 -34.75
C ASN A 104 17.01 15.34 -33.72
N GLY A 105 18.18 14.89 -34.15
CA GLY A 105 19.38 14.80 -33.32
C GLY A 105 20.25 13.61 -33.69
N ASN A 106 21.24 13.32 -32.85
CA ASN A 106 22.30 12.38 -33.17
C ASN A 106 22.41 11.23 -32.18
N SER A 107 22.90 10.09 -32.69
CA SER A 107 23.25 8.93 -31.87
C SER A 107 22.10 8.36 -31.04
N ASN A 108 20.85 8.53 -31.49
CA ASN A 108 19.69 7.95 -30.83
C ASN A 108 19.49 6.50 -31.28
N LYS A 109 18.96 5.68 -30.38
CA LYS A 109 18.51 4.31 -30.64
C LYS A 109 17.01 4.24 -30.37
N PHE A 110 16.23 3.86 -31.37
CA PHE A 110 14.78 3.77 -31.24
C PHE A 110 14.30 2.41 -31.72
N LYS A 111 13.41 1.79 -30.93
CA LYS A 111 12.68 0.59 -31.30
C LYS A 111 11.21 0.67 -30.89
N GLY A 112 10.30 0.61 -31.85
CA GLY A 112 8.86 0.71 -31.61
C GLY A 112 8.20 1.67 -32.59
N ASP A 113 6.98 2.12 -32.33
CA ASP A 113 6.21 2.87 -33.34
C ASP A 113 5.70 4.20 -32.78
N GLU A 114 5.44 5.18 -33.65
CA GLU A 114 4.83 6.45 -33.28
C GLU A 114 5.66 7.21 -32.24
N ALA A 115 6.75 7.86 -32.65
CA ALA A 115 7.57 8.60 -31.69
C ALA A 115 8.01 9.97 -32.20
N ILE A 116 8.24 10.87 -31.25
CA ILE A 116 8.86 12.17 -31.48
C ILE A 116 10.11 12.23 -30.60
N ILE A 117 11.28 12.29 -31.24
CA ILE A 117 12.57 12.28 -30.55
C ILE A 117 13.35 13.55 -30.93
N CYS A 118 13.71 14.35 -29.94
CA CYS A 118 14.53 15.54 -30.13
C CYS A 118 15.72 15.53 -29.17
N GLY A 119 16.94 15.64 -29.68
CA GLY A 119 18.17 15.61 -28.89
C GLY A 119 19.02 14.38 -29.16
N ASN A 120 19.98 14.07 -28.28
CA ASN A 120 21.05 13.12 -28.59
C ASN A 120 21.14 11.97 -27.60
N LEU A 121 21.69 10.84 -28.05
CA LEU A 121 22.03 9.70 -27.18
C LEU A 121 20.82 9.10 -26.43
N ASN A 122 19.59 9.32 -26.90
CA ASN A 122 18.42 8.70 -26.30
C ASN A 122 18.30 7.23 -26.75
N ALA A 123 17.94 6.34 -25.83
CA ALA A 123 17.70 4.92 -26.09
C ALA A 123 16.25 4.58 -25.71
N ILE A 124 15.40 4.43 -26.70
CA ILE A 124 13.95 4.36 -26.53
C ILE A 124 13.44 3.04 -27.11
N ARG A 125 12.62 2.36 -26.32
CA ARG A 125 11.85 1.17 -26.67
C ARG A 125 10.42 1.40 -26.21
N GLY A 126 9.46 1.22 -27.12
CA GLY A 126 8.07 1.48 -26.81
C GLY A 126 7.37 2.23 -27.93
N PHE A 127 6.08 2.46 -27.72
CA PHE A 127 5.18 3.05 -28.71
C PHE A 127 4.56 4.34 -28.20
N ASN A 128 4.25 5.27 -29.09
CA ASN A 128 3.65 6.55 -28.74
C ASN A 128 4.46 7.33 -27.70
N ALA A 129 5.76 7.50 -27.96
CA ALA A 129 6.70 8.13 -27.02
C ALA A 129 7.13 9.52 -27.50
N GLU A 130 7.16 10.49 -26.59
CA GLU A 130 7.76 11.81 -26.82
C GLU A 130 8.99 11.96 -25.94
N VAL A 131 10.18 12.14 -26.54
CA VAL A 131 11.43 12.29 -25.79
C VAL A 131 12.21 13.48 -26.29
N VAL A 132 12.46 14.43 -25.39
CA VAL A 132 13.18 15.67 -25.66
C VAL A 132 14.32 15.83 -24.66
N GLY A 133 15.56 15.84 -25.15
CA GLY A 133 16.77 16.02 -24.35
C GLY A 133 17.82 14.96 -24.68
N ASN A 134 18.72 14.68 -23.73
CA ASN A 134 19.89 13.84 -23.98
C ASN A 134 20.03 12.69 -22.98
N ASN A 135 20.59 11.57 -23.45
CA ASN A 135 20.88 10.41 -22.60
C ASN A 135 19.68 9.84 -21.84
N ASN A 136 18.46 10.00 -22.37
CA ASN A 136 17.28 9.36 -21.76
C ASN A 136 17.19 7.89 -22.19
N GLN A 137 16.82 7.02 -21.26
CA GLN A 137 16.53 5.61 -21.49
C GLN A 137 15.05 5.37 -21.19
N CYS A 138 14.29 4.87 -22.16
CA CYS A 138 12.86 4.66 -22.03
C CYS A 138 12.50 3.27 -22.56
N ASP A 139 11.82 2.44 -21.77
CA ASP A 139 11.34 1.10 -22.17
C ASP A 139 9.79 0.96 -22.06
N GLY A 140 9.10 2.07 -21.79
CA GLY A 140 7.65 2.14 -21.65
C GLY A 140 6.98 2.84 -22.83
N GLY A 141 5.73 2.46 -23.15
CA GLY A 141 4.89 3.17 -24.11
C GLY A 141 4.10 4.33 -23.50
N HIS A 142 3.58 5.22 -24.35
CA HIS A 142 2.70 6.34 -23.98
C HIS A 142 3.27 7.36 -22.98
N GLY A 143 4.59 7.49 -22.89
CA GLY A 143 5.24 8.45 -21.98
C GLY A 143 5.76 9.70 -22.69
N SER A 144 5.85 10.81 -21.95
CA SER A 144 6.56 12.02 -22.35
C SER A 144 7.76 12.26 -21.42
N VAL A 145 8.95 12.42 -21.98
CA VAL A 145 10.19 12.65 -21.23
C VAL A 145 10.87 13.91 -21.74
N ARG A 146 11.06 14.88 -20.86
CA ARG A 146 11.75 16.14 -21.16
C ARG A 146 12.86 16.42 -20.17
N GLY A 147 14.10 16.41 -20.63
CA GLY A 147 15.30 16.67 -19.83
C GLY A 147 16.39 15.65 -20.14
N ASP A 148 17.35 15.49 -19.24
CA ASP A 148 18.54 14.69 -19.49
C ASP A 148 18.71 13.56 -18.47
N TYR A 149 19.30 12.44 -18.91
CA TYR A 149 19.68 11.30 -18.04
C TYR A 149 18.53 10.60 -17.32
N ASN A 150 17.28 10.70 -17.81
CA ASN A 150 16.16 9.99 -17.17
C ASN A 150 16.12 8.52 -17.61
N THR A 151 15.74 7.62 -16.69
CA THR A 151 15.54 6.18 -16.95
C THR A 151 14.10 5.78 -16.62
N ILE A 152 13.31 5.46 -17.64
CA ILE A 152 11.88 5.17 -17.53
C ILE A 152 11.61 3.75 -18.01
N GLN A 153 11.06 2.90 -17.15
CA GLN A 153 10.65 1.53 -17.50
C GLN A 153 9.12 1.38 -17.51
N GLY A 154 8.40 2.20 -16.73
CA GLY A 154 6.95 2.20 -16.68
C GLY A 154 6.29 2.83 -17.92
N SER A 155 5.08 2.37 -18.24
CA SER A 155 4.23 2.96 -19.28
C SER A 155 3.42 4.14 -18.76
N CYS A 156 3.03 5.06 -19.66
CA CYS A 156 2.20 6.22 -19.33
C CYS A 156 2.81 7.11 -18.22
N VAL A 157 4.10 7.40 -18.33
CA VAL A 157 4.82 8.24 -17.35
C VAL A 157 5.25 9.54 -18.00
N ASP A 158 4.93 10.67 -17.36
CA ASP A 158 5.36 12.00 -17.77
C ASP A 158 6.51 12.50 -16.88
N VAL A 159 7.70 12.67 -17.43
CA VAL A 159 8.89 13.12 -16.70
C VAL A 159 9.42 14.43 -17.25
N VAL A 160 9.65 15.40 -16.35
CA VAL A 160 10.30 16.66 -16.65
C VAL A 160 11.44 16.91 -15.65
N GLY A 161 12.66 17.06 -16.15
CA GLY A 161 13.86 17.32 -15.36
C GLY A 161 14.94 16.26 -15.60
N ASN A 162 15.88 16.12 -14.66
CA ASN A 162 17.10 15.35 -14.92
C ASN A 162 17.32 14.21 -13.92
N ASN A 163 17.95 13.14 -14.41
CA ASN A 163 18.41 12.02 -13.58
C ASN A 163 17.28 11.34 -12.76
N ASN A 164 16.04 11.36 -13.27
CA ASN A 164 14.93 10.65 -12.62
C ASN A 164 14.90 9.18 -13.08
N GLN A 165 14.55 8.28 -12.16
CA GLN A 165 14.40 6.85 -12.40
C GLN A 165 12.96 6.44 -12.08
N CYS A 166 12.19 5.99 -13.08
CA CYS A 166 10.79 5.63 -12.91
C CYS A 166 10.54 4.21 -13.42
N ALA A 167 10.32 3.27 -12.51
CA ALA A 167 9.94 1.90 -12.85
C ALA A 167 8.41 1.69 -12.87
N GLY A 168 7.67 2.41 -12.02
CA GLY A 168 6.22 2.37 -11.98
C GLY A 168 5.56 3.10 -13.16
N GLY A 169 4.38 2.63 -13.58
CA GLY A 169 3.59 3.26 -14.64
C GLY A 169 2.55 4.26 -14.12
N HIS A 170 1.93 5.03 -15.02
CA HIS A 170 0.80 5.93 -14.76
C HIS A 170 1.08 7.11 -13.80
N GLY A 171 2.31 7.61 -13.73
CA GLY A 171 2.69 8.71 -12.83
C GLY A 171 3.25 9.95 -13.55
N SER A 172 3.44 11.04 -12.80
CA SER A 172 4.14 12.24 -13.28
C SER A 172 5.30 12.60 -12.35
N VAL A 173 6.47 12.91 -12.90
CA VAL A 173 7.65 13.32 -12.13
C VAL A 173 8.18 14.65 -12.66
N ARG A 174 8.30 15.64 -11.78
CA ARG A 174 8.89 16.95 -12.11
C ARG A 174 9.99 17.30 -11.12
N GLY A 175 11.22 17.47 -11.61
CA GLY A 175 12.40 17.82 -10.82
C GLY A 175 13.56 16.87 -11.10
N ASN A 176 14.48 16.71 -10.14
CA ASN A 176 15.72 15.98 -10.38
C ASN A 176 16.00 14.88 -9.36
N ASP A 177 16.74 13.86 -9.77
CA ASP A 177 17.26 12.82 -8.88
C ASP A 177 16.16 12.02 -8.14
N ASN A 178 14.94 11.97 -8.67
CA ASN A 178 13.85 11.19 -8.04
C ASN A 178 13.90 9.72 -8.47
N THR A 179 13.57 8.81 -7.55
CA THR A 179 13.47 7.36 -7.80
C THR A 179 12.07 6.85 -7.46
N ILE A 180 11.30 6.43 -8.46
CA ILE A 180 9.90 6.04 -8.34
C ILE A 180 9.73 4.58 -8.79
N GLN A 181 9.46 3.68 -7.85
CA GLN A 181 9.13 2.28 -8.13
C GLN A 181 7.62 2.05 -8.16
N GLY A 182 6.86 2.77 -7.35
CA GLY A 182 5.40 2.65 -7.26
C GLY A 182 4.68 3.17 -8.51
N SER A 183 3.55 2.55 -8.85
CA SER A 183 2.67 3.01 -9.93
C SER A 183 1.70 4.09 -9.46
N SER A 184 1.24 4.94 -10.39
CA SER A 184 0.29 6.03 -10.10
C SER A 184 0.79 7.00 -9.03
N VAL A 185 2.06 7.40 -9.11
CA VAL A 185 2.67 8.35 -8.17
C VAL A 185 2.98 9.66 -8.88
N ASP A 186 2.55 10.77 -8.30
CA ASP A 186 2.89 12.13 -8.74
C ASP A 186 3.97 12.73 -7.83
N VAL A 187 5.12 13.11 -8.40
CA VAL A 187 6.25 13.68 -7.66
C VAL A 187 6.64 15.04 -8.22
N VAL A 188 6.81 16.01 -7.33
CA VAL A 188 7.36 17.33 -7.64
C VAL A 188 8.43 17.70 -6.63
N GLY A 189 9.67 17.89 -7.10
CA GLY A 189 10.83 18.23 -6.26
C GLY A 189 12.01 17.33 -6.58
N ASN A 190 12.96 17.23 -5.66
CA ASN A 190 14.24 16.58 -5.91
C ASN A 190 14.59 15.52 -4.86
N ASN A 191 15.35 14.51 -5.27
CA ASN A 191 15.86 13.47 -4.38
C ASN A 191 14.76 12.71 -3.60
N ASN A 192 13.55 12.58 -4.15
CA ASN A 192 12.50 11.78 -3.52
C ASN A 192 12.62 10.31 -3.95
N GLN A 193 12.39 9.39 -3.01
CA GLN A 193 12.28 7.96 -3.24
C GLN A 193 10.85 7.50 -2.93
N CYS A 194 10.17 6.87 -3.89
CA CYS A 194 8.79 6.42 -3.74
C CYS A 194 8.64 4.97 -4.21
N ASP A 195 8.52 4.04 -3.26
CA ASP A 195 8.32 2.62 -3.52
C ASP A 195 6.83 2.23 -3.52
N GLY A 196 6.01 2.91 -2.71
CA GLY A 196 4.56 2.70 -2.66
C GLY A 196 3.82 3.35 -3.83
N GLY A 197 2.68 2.76 -4.22
CA GLY A 197 1.85 3.28 -5.32
C GLY A 197 0.75 4.23 -4.87
N HIS A 198 0.08 4.87 -5.84
CA HIS A 198 -1.12 5.72 -5.64
C HIS A 198 -0.93 6.93 -4.71
N GLY A 199 0.24 7.59 -4.74
CA GLY A 199 0.57 8.71 -3.85
C GLY A 199 0.89 10.02 -4.56
N SER A 200 1.03 11.09 -3.79
CA SER A 200 1.53 12.39 -4.25
C SER A 200 2.63 12.91 -3.32
N VAL A 201 3.79 13.24 -3.86
CA VAL A 201 4.94 13.79 -3.11
C VAL A 201 5.33 15.16 -3.64
N ARG A 202 5.37 16.16 -2.78
CA ARG A 202 5.82 17.52 -3.11
C ARG A 202 6.88 18.00 -2.12
N GLY A 203 8.05 18.36 -2.62
CA GLY A 203 9.21 18.81 -1.84
C GLY A 203 10.42 17.91 -2.09
N ASP A 204 11.42 17.97 -1.22
CA ASP A 204 12.72 17.37 -1.47
C ASP A 204 13.09 16.31 -0.42
N TYR A 205 13.87 15.30 -0.80
CA TYR A 205 14.45 14.29 0.11
C TYR A 205 13.42 13.46 0.89
N ASN A 206 12.23 13.22 0.35
CA ASN A 206 11.24 12.36 1.00
C ASN A 206 11.42 10.88 0.60
N THR A 207 11.21 9.96 1.54
CA THR A 207 11.28 8.50 1.34
C THR A 207 9.94 7.85 1.69
N ILE A 208 9.24 7.34 0.69
CA ILE A 208 7.87 6.82 0.81
C ILE A 208 7.82 5.35 0.43
N GLN A 209 7.55 4.47 1.40
CA GLN A 209 7.36 3.04 1.17
C GLN A 209 5.87 2.65 1.18
N GLY A 210 5.06 3.39 1.94
CA GLY A 210 3.62 3.16 2.04
C GLY A 210 2.86 3.50 0.76
N SER A 211 1.80 2.75 0.47
CA SER A 211 0.88 3.07 -0.63
C SER A 211 -0.18 4.09 -0.21
N CYS A 212 -0.74 4.82 -1.17
CA CYS A 212 -1.76 5.84 -0.95
C CYS A 212 -1.31 6.97 -0.01
N VAL A 213 -0.04 7.36 -0.09
CA VAL A 213 0.56 8.38 0.79
C VAL A 213 0.62 9.74 0.10
N ASP A 214 0.21 10.78 0.81
CA ASP A 214 0.38 12.18 0.41
C ASP A 214 1.43 12.86 1.29
N VAL A 215 2.49 13.39 0.67
CA VAL A 215 3.57 14.11 1.36
C VAL A 215 3.76 15.52 0.81
N PHE A 216 3.87 16.49 1.71
CA PHE A 216 4.23 17.87 1.40
C PHE A 216 5.30 18.39 2.37
N GLY A 217 6.49 18.66 1.87
CA GLY A 217 7.62 19.18 2.64
C GLY A 217 8.90 18.39 2.39
N ASN A 218 9.85 18.42 3.33
CA ASN A 218 11.20 17.89 3.07
C ASN A 218 11.65 16.86 4.12
N ASN A 219 12.55 15.97 3.72
CA ASN A 219 13.17 14.97 4.62
C ASN A 219 12.16 14.10 5.38
N ASN A 220 10.97 13.84 4.83
CA ASN A 220 10.00 12.99 5.50
C ASN A 220 10.18 11.52 5.10
N GLU A 221 9.97 10.62 6.06
CA GLU A 221 9.92 9.17 5.86
C GLU A 221 8.51 8.66 6.17
N CYS A 222 7.92 7.90 5.25
CA CYS A 222 6.59 7.31 5.46
C CYS A 222 6.53 5.86 4.98
N ALA A 223 6.41 4.94 5.92
CA ALA A 223 6.21 3.52 5.65
C ALA A 223 4.74 3.08 5.78
N GLY A 224 3.93 3.82 6.52
CA GLY A 224 2.50 3.51 6.72
C GLY A 224 1.66 3.70 5.46
N VAL A 225 0.62 2.86 5.30
CA VAL A 225 -0.36 2.98 4.20
C VAL A 225 -1.36 4.08 4.51
N ASN A 226 -1.86 4.79 3.49
CA ASN A 226 -2.82 5.90 3.64
C ASN A 226 -2.32 7.04 4.54
N GLY A 227 -1.02 7.31 4.51
CA GLY A 227 -0.39 8.36 5.31
C GLY A 227 -0.64 9.77 4.75
N ASN A 228 -0.75 10.76 5.64
CA ASN A 228 -0.73 12.17 5.25
C ASN A 228 0.36 12.93 6.02
N VAL A 229 1.43 13.34 5.34
CA VAL A 229 2.63 13.88 5.97
C VAL A 229 2.88 15.30 5.50
N ARG A 230 2.88 16.26 6.41
CA ARG A 230 3.17 17.67 6.09
C ARG A 230 4.22 18.27 7.01
N GLY A 231 5.19 18.97 6.42
CA GLY A 231 6.28 19.64 7.11
C GLY A 231 7.61 18.94 6.92
N ASN A 232 8.51 18.97 7.90
CA ASN A 232 9.88 18.50 7.70
C ASN A 232 10.36 17.48 8.72
N ASP A 233 11.27 16.60 8.29
CA ASP A 233 11.94 15.62 9.17
C ASP A 233 10.96 14.70 9.93
N ASN A 234 9.74 14.45 9.41
CA ASN A 234 8.78 13.56 10.07
C ASN A 234 9.00 12.09 9.69
N ILE A 235 8.72 11.17 10.62
CA ILE A 235 8.76 9.72 10.42
C ILE A 235 7.38 9.14 10.71
N VAL A 236 6.76 8.47 9.73
CA VAL A 236 5.40 7.94 9.83
C VAL A 236 5.34 6.48 9.41
N ASP A 237 5.28 5.59 10.40
CA ASP A 237 5.19 4.13 10.21
C ASP A 237 3.76 3.61 10.36
N GLY A 238 2.89 4.36 11.05
CA GLY A 238 1.52 3.94 11.33
C GLY A 238 0.61 3.99 10.11
N ASP A 239 -0.18 2.94 9.88
CA ASP A 239 -1.23 2.97 8.86
C ASP A 239 -2.32 3.99 9.19
N ASN A 240 -2.79 4.72 8.19
CA ASN A 240 -3.77 5.80 8.30
C ASN A 240 -3.32 6.90 9.28
N ALA A 241 -2.01 7.04 9.48
CA ALA A 241 -1.45 8.06 10.36
C ALA A 241 -1.27 9.40 9.62
N SER A 242 -1.24 10.48 10.40
CA SER A 242 -1.03 11.82 9.88
C SER A 242 -0.04 12.62 10.69
N THR A 243 0.71 13.48 10.03
CA THR A 243 1.63 14.43 10.67
C THR A 243 1.53 15.81 10.05
N TYR A 244 1.62 16.83 10.92
CA TYR A 244 1.75 18.22 10.54
C TYR A 244 2.84 18.89 11.41
N GLY A 245 3.82 19.54 10.77
CA GLY A 245 4.91 20.23 11.45
C GLY A 245 6.25 19.51 11.31
N ASP A 246 7.12 19.59 12.31
CA ASP A 246 8.52 19.18 12.16
C ASP A 246 8.93 18.09 13.15
N ARG A 247 9.76 17.13 12.72
CA ARG A 247 10.39 16.12 13.60
C ARG A 247 9.41 15.25 14.39
N ASN A 248 8.20 15.03 13.89
CA ASN A 248 7.25 14.14 14.55
C ASN A 248 7.52 12.68 14.16
N ILE A 249 7.34 11.77 15.11
CA ILE A 249 7.46 10.31 14.93
C ILE A 249 6.11 9.69 15.25
N VAL A 250 5.46 9.07 14.27
CA VAL A 250 4.12 8.47 14.42
C VAL A 250 4.12 7.02 13.94
N SER A 251 4.10 6.08 14.88
CA SER A 251 4.06 4.64 14.59
C SER A 251 2.74 3.97 14.95
N GLY A 252 1.84 4.68 15.67
CA GLY A 252 0.50 4.18 15.94
C GLY A 252 -0.40 4.23 14.71
N SER A 253 -1.17 3.17 14.43
CA SER A 253 -2.19 3.22 13.38
C SER A 253 -3.31 4.18 13.76
N TYR A 254 -3.85 4.92 12.79
CA TYR A 254 -4.85 5.98 13.00
C TYR A 254 -4.38 7.06 13.98
N ALA A 255 -3.07 7.22 14.16
CA ALA A 255 -2.52 8.22 15.05
C ALA A 255 -2.26 9.54 14.31
N SER A 256 -2.17 10.63 15.06
CA SER A 256 -1.86 11.95 14.51
C SER A 256 -0.89 12.71 15.38
N ALA A 257 0.02 13.48 14.76
CA ALA A 257 0.87 14.43 15.46
C ALA A 257 0.89 15.78 14.75
N ASP A 258 0.61 16.84 15.49
CA ASP A 258 0.68 18.23 15.04
C ASP A 258 1.59 19.03 15.99
N GLY A 259 2.69 19.56 15.45
CA GLY A 259 3.66 20.37 16.17
C GLY A 259 5.10 20.00 15.87
N ASN A 260 5.97 20.10 16.88
CA ASN A 260 7.40 19.85 16.75
C ASN A 260 7.88 18.75 17.70
N GLY A 261 8.53 17.71 17.17
CA GLY A 261 9.21 16.72 17.99
C GLY A 261 8.31 15.71 18.71
N ASN A 262 7.03 15.60 18.34
CA ASN A 262 6.11 14.69 19.04
C ASN A 262 6.35 13.23 18.66
N THR A 263 6.15 12.32 19.61
CA THR A 263 6.20 10.86 19.40
C THR A 263 4.86 10.25 19.77
N VAL A 264 4.18 9.61 18.80
CA VAL A 264 2.87 8.97 19.01
C VAL A 264 2.93 7.52 18.55
N THR A 265 2.99 6.61 19.51
CA THR A 265 3.08 5.16 19.25
C THR A 265 1.75 4.43 19.47
N GLY A 266 0.81 5.08 20.16
CA GLY A 266 -0.51 4.51 20.45
C GLY A 266 -1.45 4.47 19.26
N HIS A 267 -2.22 3.39 19.15
CA HIS A 267 -3.33 3.31 18.19
C HIS A 267 -4.41 4.35 18.51
N ASN A 268 -4.89 5.06 17.47
CA ASN A 268 -5.94 6.07 17.58
C ASN A 268 -5.63 7.15 18.64
N CYS A 269 -4.36 7.57 18.70
CA CYS A 269 -3.87 8.57 19.63
C CYS A 269 -3.49 9.85 18.86
N SER A 270 -3.59 11.02 19.50
CA SER A 270 -3.21 12.28 18.87
C SER A 270 -2.44 13.21 19.80
N ALA A 271 -1.37 13.81 19.29
CA ALA A 271 -0.63 14.88 19.95
C ALA A 271 -0.81 16.19 19.19
N TYR A 272 -1.31 17.24 19.84
CA TYR A 272 -1.51 18.56 19.23
C TYR A 272 -0.73 19.65 19.97
N GLY A 273 -0.18 20.62 19.22
CA GLY A 273 0.50 21.80 19.76
C GLY A 273 1.79 21.50 20.52
N GLY A 274 2.31 20.27 20.40
CA GLY A 274 3.39 19.79 21.23
C GLY A 274 4.77 20.22 20.76
N VAL A 275 5.63 20.53 21.72
CA VAL A 275 7.09 20.57 21.59
C VAL A 275 7.60 19.38 22.41
N TYR A 276 7.84 18.25 21.76
CA TYR A 276 8.30 16.99 22.37
C TYR A 276 7.29 16.23 23.27
N ASN A 277 6.02 16.11 22.86
CA ASN A 277 5.09 15.22 23.56
C ASN A 277 5.35 13.74 23.21
N THR A 278 5.24 12.85 24.19
CA THR A 278 5.29 11.39 23.96
C THR A 278 3.98 10.74 24.40
N ILE A 279 3.23 10.17 23.45
CA ILE A 279 1.99 9.45 23.70
C ILE A 279 2.19 7.97 23.37
N ASN A 280 2.26 7.16 24.42
CA ASN A 280 2.33 5.71 24.33
C ASN A 280 0.95 5.13 24.65
N GLY A 281 0.27 4.61 23.63
CA GLY A 281 -0.99 3.89 23.79
C GLY A 281 -0.80 2.41 23.51
N THR A 282 -1.58 1.55 24.15
CA THR A 282 -1.55 0.12 23.89
C THR A 282 -2.33 -0.20 22.61
N THR A 283 -1.79 -1.08 21.77
CA THR A 283 -2.51 -1.55 20.59
C THR A 283 -3.77 -2.32 21.01
N PRO A 284 -4.82 -2.39 20.17
CA PRO A 284 -5.99 -3.22 20.47
C PRO A 284 -5.63 -4.67 20.80
N GLU A 285 -4.57 -5.19 20.17
CA GLU A 285 -4.06 -6.53 20.41
C GLU A 285 -3.36 -6.67 21.76
N GLN A 286 -2.51 -5.70 22.14
CA GLN A 286 -1.92 -5.64 23.48
C GLN A 286 -3.00 -5.59 24.57
N ARG A 287 -4.03 -4.74 24.40
CA ARG A 287 -5.15 -4.66 25.36
C ARG A 287 -5.92 -5.98 25.48
N ARG A 288 -6.10 -6.71 24.39
CA ARG A 288 -6.73 -8.04 24.41
C ARG A 288 -5.87 -9.04 25.17
N ASN A 289 -4.56 -9.07 24.90
CA ASN A 289 -3.64 -9.97 25.57
C ASN A 289 -3.53 -9.68 27.07
N GLU A 290 -3.45 -8.41 27.47
CA GLU A 290 -3.44 -8.00 28.88
C GLU A 290 -4.71 -8.45 29.61
N ARG A 291 -5.89 -8.23 29.01
CA ARG A 291 -7.17 -8.71 29.58
C ARG A 291 -7.20 -10.23 29.71
N TRP A 292 -6.66 -10.95 28.73
CA TRP A 292 -6.61 -12.41 28.76
C TRP A 292 -5.69 -12.93 29.87
N GLN A 293 -4.50 -12.34 30.02
CA GLN A 293 -3.55 -12.67 31.10
C GLN A 293 -4.12 -12.34 32.48
N GLN A 294 -4.80 -11.20 32.64
CA GLN A 294 -5.53 -10.87 33.86
C GLN A 294 -6.60 -11.91 34.19
N GLY A 295 -7.33 -12.40 33.19
CA GLY A 295 -8.30 -13.48 33.35
C GLY A 295 -7.65 -14.80 33.79
N LEU A 296 -6.49 -15.14 33.23
CA LEU A 296 -5.73 -16.33 33.61
C LEU A 296 -5.22 -16.24 35.06
N GLN A 297 -4.69 -15.08 35.46
CA GLN A 297 -4.24 -14.85 36.83
C GLN A 297 -5.40 -14.97 37.82
N ALA A 298 -6.56 -14.39 37.50
CA ALA A 298 -7.74 -14.51 38.35
C ALA A 298 -8.20 -15.97 38.55
N LEU A 299 -8.05 -16.82 37.52
CA LEU A 299 -8.33 -18.26 37.65
C LEU A 299 -7.31 -18.97 38.54
N GLN A 300 -6.04 -18.59 38.47
CA GLN A 300 -4.98 -19.10 39.35
C GLN A 300 -5.26 -18.74 40.82
N ASP A 301 -5.59 -17.47 41.07
CA ASP A 301 -5.91 -16.96 42.41
C ASP A 301 -7.13 -17.70 43.01
N LEU A 302 -8.13 -18.03 42.20
CA LEU A 302 -9.27 -18.84 42.61
C LEU A 302 -8.88 -20.28 42.98
N GLN A 303 -7.92 -20.90 42.28
CA GLN A 303 -7.41 -22.22 42.63
C GLN A 303 -6.63 -22.19 43.94
N ASP A 304 -5.80 -21.17 44.16
CA ASP A 304 -5.04 -21.02 45.40
C ASP A 304 -5.96 -20.82 46.61
N LEU A 305 -7.03 -20.02 46.44
CA LEU A 305 -8.07 -19.87 47.46
C LEU A 305 -8.75 -21.22 47.78
N GLN A 306 -9.04 -22.04 46.77
CA GLN A 306 -9.60 -23.38 47.00
C GLN A 306 -8.62 -24.29 47.77
N GLN A 307 -7.34 -24.29 47.41
CA GLN A 307 -6.31 -25.06 48.13
C GLN A 307 -6.15 -24.59 49.57
N HIS A 308 -6.20 -23.28 49.81
CA HIS A 308 -6.18 -22.73 51.15
C HIS A 308 -7.42 -23.12 51.97
N GLN A 309 -8.61 -23.17 51.36
CA GLN A 309 -9.80 -23.68 52.05
C GLN A 309 -9.64 -25.16 52.43
N LEU A 310 -9.10 -25.98 51.53
CA LEU A 310 -8.81 -27.39 51.79
C LEU A 310 -7.80 -27.57 52.92
N SER A 311 -6.74 -26.76 52.98
CA SER A 311 -5.75 -26.84 54.06
C SER A 311 -6.34 -26.46 55.42
N ILE A 312 -7.17 -25.41 55.48
CA ILE A 312 -7.90 -25.03 56.70
C ILE A 312 -8.78 -26.20 57.18
N GLN A 313 -9.53 -26.84 56.27
CA GLN A 313 -10.38 -27.98 56.60
C GLN A 313 -9.56 -29.16 57.16
N GLN A 314 -8.40 -29.46 56.57
CA GLN A 314 -7.50 -30.51 57.05
C GLN A 314 -6.94 -30.19 58.44
N THR A 315 -6.52 -28.96 58.69
CA THR A 315 -6.04 -28.52 60.02
C THR A 315 -7.15 -28.60 61.07
N LEU A 316 -8.38 -28.19 60.74
CA LEU A 316 -9.54 -28.37 61.62
C LEU A 316 -9.77 -29.85 61.94
N GLN A 317 -9.71 -30.74 60.94
CA GLN A 317 -9.88 -32.18 61.13
C GLN A 317 -8.80 -32.77 62.05
N GLN A 318 -7.54 -32.33 61.90
CA GLN A 318 -6.42 -32.76 62.75
C GLN A 318 -6.53 -32.27 64.19
N HIS A 319 -7.13 -31.10 64.43
CA HIS A 319 -7.39 -30.58 65.78
C HIS A 319 -8.68 -31.11 66.41
N LEU A 320 -9.62 -31.65 65.63
CA LEU A 320 -10.83 -32.32 66.12
C LEU A 320 -10.59 -33.81 66.44
N ASN A 321 -9.64 -34.46 65.77
CA ASN A 321 -9.28 -35.87 66.03
C ASN A 321 -8.74 -36.20 67.45
N PRO A 322 -8.07 -35.30 68.21
CA PRO A 322 -7.64 -35.58 69.58
C PRO A 322 -8.79 -35.53 70.59
N LEU A 323 -9.93 -34.92 70.26
CA LEU A 323 -11.09 -34.81 71.16
C LEU A 323 -11.94 -36.09 71.21
N THR A 324 -11.69 -37.06 70.32
CA THR A 324 -12.39 -38.35 70.30
C THR A 324 -11.61 -39.51 70.94
N VAL A 325 -10.39 -39.28 71.47
CA VAL A 325 -9.53 -40.36 72.01
C VAL A 325 -9.34 -40.30 73.54
N GLN A 326 -10.02 -39.40 74.25
CA GLN A 326 -10.01 -39.40 75.73
C GLN A 326 -11.41 -39.39 76.32
N ALA A 327 -12.09 -40.54 76.22
CA ALA A 327 -13.12 -40.92 77.18
C ALA A 327 -12.70 -42.24 77.84
N PRO A 328 -12.21 -42.23 79.09
CA PRO A 328 -12.06 -43.45 79.88
C PRO A 328 -13.44 -44.02 80.22
N SER A 329 -13.57 -45.31 80.00
CA SER A 329 -14.69 -46.15 80.40
C SER A 329 -14.89 -46.13 81.93
N PHE A 330 -16.08 -45.73 82.39
CA PHE A 330 -16.70 -46.25 83.60
C PHE A 330 -18.17 -46.59 83.31
N ALA A 331 -18.55 -47.83 83.66
CA ALA A 331 -19.90 -48.37 83.68
C ALA A 331 -20.86 -47.46 84.49
N ASN A 332 -22.17 -47.40 84.27
CA ASN A 332 -23.09 -48.54 84.15
C ASN A 332 -24.48 -48.10 83.64
N GLU A 333 -25.18 -49.07 83.06
CA GLU A 333 -26.64 -49.23 82.92
C GLU A 333 -27.49 -48.38 81.95
N ASN A 334 -28.16 -49.16 81.08
CA ASN A 334 -29.36 -48.89 80.30
C ASN A 334 -29.24 -47.96 79.08
N VAL A 335 -29.19 -48.55 77.88
CA VAL A 335 -30.37 -48.69 76.98
C VAL A 335 -29.91 -49.34 75.66
N ALA A 336 -30.75 -50.26 75.18
CA ALA A 336 -30.55 -51.06 73.99
C ALA A 336 -30.57 -50.27 72.67
N ALA A 337 -29.69 -50.68 71.75
CA ALA A 337 -29.89 -50.83 70.30
C ALA A 337 -30.41 -49.64 69.46
N ARG A 338 -29.54 -49.08 68.58
CA ARG A 338 -29.52 -49.38 67.12
C ARG A 338 -28.49 -48.51 66.38
N SER A 339 -27.71 -49.20 65.57
CA SER A 339 -26.68 -48.73 64.63
C SER A 339 -27.25 -48.22 63.29
N GLN A 340 -26.72 -47.13 62.75
CA GLN A 340 -26.56 -46.89 61.29
C GLN A 340 -25.34 -45.98 61.01
N PRO A 341 -24.61 -46.17 59.89
CA PRO A 341 -23.40 -45.41 59.56
C PRO A 341 -23.73 -44.11 58.81
N HIS A 342 -23.18 -42.98 59.23
CA HIS A 342 -23.24 -41.74 58.45
C HIS A 342 -22.21 -41.75 57.31
N GLN A 343 -22.71 -41.78 56.08
CA GLN A 343 -21.97 -41.52 54.85
C GLN A 343 -21.45 -40.08 54.83
N GLN A 344 -20.17 -39.89 54.50
CA GLN A 344 -19.61 -38.60 54.10
C GLN A 344 -20.26 -38.16 52.79
N GLN A 345 -21.07 -37.09 52.82
CA GLN A 345 -21.47 -36.36 51.62
C GLN A 345 -20.40 -35.30 51.31
N GLN A 346 -19.57 -35.55 50.29
CA GLN A 346 -18.89 -34.47 49.57
C GLN A 346 -19.96 -33.66 48.82
N GLN A 347 -20.34 -32.50 49.34
CA GLN A 347 -21.09 -31.52 48.56
C GLN A 347 -20.14 -30.88 47.54
N GLN A 348 -20.38 -31.12 46.24
CA GLN A 348 -19.80 -30.30 45.19
C GLN A 348 -20.33 -28.87 45.34
N ILE A 349 -19.47 -27.96 45.78
CA ILE A 349 -19.77 -26.53 45.76
C ILE A 349 -19.72 -26.08 44.29
N LYS A 350 -20.89 -25.92 43.67
CA LYS A 350 -21.03 -25.31 42.35
C LYS A 350 -21.10 -23.79 42.53
N LEU A 351 -19.95 -23.12 42.55
CA LEU A 351 -19.88 -21.66 42.60
C LEU A 351 -20.21 -21.09 41.21
N THR A 352 -21.29 -20.33 41.14
CA THR A 352 -21.67 -19.55 39.96
C THR A 352 -21.10 -18.15 40.14
N LEU A 353 -20.25 -17.69 39.22
CA LEU A 353 -19.73 -16.32 39.22
C LEU A 353 -20.89 -15.35 38.98
N HIS A 354 -21.22 -14.53 39.98
CA HIS A 354 -21.95 -13.29 39.79
C HIS A 354 -20.93 -12.17 39.70
N GLY A 355 -20.85 -11.52 38.53
CA GLY A 355 -20.19 -10.23 38.42
C GLY A 355 -21.06 -9.21 39.12
N GLU A 356 -20.56 -8.64 40.22
CA GLU A 356 -21.12 -7.41 40.77
C GLU A 356 -20.65 -6.25 39.89
N ASP A 357 -21.58 -5.69 39.12
CA ASP A 357 -21.43 -4.36 38.55
C ASP A 357 -21.39 -3.37 39.73
N LYS A 358 -20.24 -2.75 39.96
CA LYS A 358 -20.13 -1.62 40.89
C LYS A 358 -20.86 -0.43 40.27
N GLU A 359 -21.96 -0.04 40.90
CA GLU A 359 -22.59 1.26 40.70
C GLU A 359 -21.58 2.39 40.96
N ILE A 360 -21.42 3.25 39.95
CA ILE A 360 -20.71 4.53 40.03
C ILE A 360 -21.67 5.52 40.70
N PRO A 361 -21.25 6.30 41.71
CA PRO A 361 -22.13 7.30 42.30
C PRO A 361 -22.37 8.46 41.32
N ASP A 362 -23.64 8.72 41.04
CA ASP A 362 -24.11 9.89 40.30
C ASP A 362 -23.68 11.18 41.01
N GLY A 363 -22.93 12.01 40.30
CA GLY A 363 -22.58 13.38 40.65
C GLY A 363 -22.53 14.23 39.39
N ASP A 364 -23.65 14.92 39.15
CA ASP A 364 -23.88 16.13 38.36
C ASP A 364 -23.29 16.26 36.94
N ASN A 365 -24.21 16.16 35.96
CA ASN A 365 -24.40 17.03 34.79
C ASN A 365 -23.16 17.52 34.02
N ASP A 366 -22.87 16.89 32.88
CA ASP A 366 -22.71 17.64 31.62
C ASP A 366 -22.88 16.73 30.39
N GLU A 367 -23.60 17.25 29.40
CA GLU A 367 -23.97 16.60 28.15
C GLU A 367 -22.75 16.39 27.23
N ASN A 368 -22.45 15.15 26.84
CA ASN A 368 -22.03 14.76 25.48
C ASN A 368 -21.87 13.23 25.37
N VAL A 369 -22.78 12.60 24.62
CA VAL A 369 -22.93 11.14 24.48
C VAL A 369 -22.26 10.66 23.18
N GLU A 370 -21.35 9.69 23.28
CA GLU A 370 -20.90 8.80 22.20
C GLU A 370 -21.21 7.32 22.56
N PRO A 371 -21.35 6.41 21.56
CA PRO A 371 -22.18 5.20 21.68
C PRO A 371 -21.46 3.98 22.27
N CYS A 372 -22.19 3.20 23.08
CA CYS A 372 -21.78 1.86 23.49
C CYS A 372 -21.97 0.85 22.35
N TYR A 373 -20.91 0.12 22.00
CA TYR A 373 -20.96 -1.06 21.14
C TYR A 373 -21.34 -2.30 21.95
N CYS A 374 -22.38 -3.02 21.51
CA CYS A 374 -22.70 -4.37 21.98
C CYS A 374 -21.80 -5.40 21.27
N CYS A 375 -20.98 -6.14 22.02
CA CYS A 375 -20.39 -7.40 21.56
C CYS A 375 -21.20 -8.58 22.11
N HIS A 376 -21.77 -9.37 21.20
CA HIS A 376 -22.37 -10.68 21.48
C HIS A 376 -21.28 -11.78 21.48
N SER A 377 -21.32 -12.64 22.48
CA SER A 377 -20.83 -14.02 22.39
C SER A 377 -21.74 -14.95 23.22
N ASN A 378 -22.75 -15.48 22.53
CA ASN A 378 -23.47 -16.75 22.73
C ASN A 378 -23.39 -17.48 24.09
N LEU A 379 -24.40 -17.26 24.95
CA LEU A 379 -25.24 -18.33 25.52
C LEU A 379 -26.57 -17.72 26.01
N ALA A 380 -27.71 -18.14 25.45
CA ALA A 380 -29.02 -17.62 25.82
C ALA A 380 -29.72 -18.53 26.85
N ILE A 381 -30.03 -18.00 28.03
CA ILE A 381 -31.19 -18.42 28.84
C ILE A 381 -32.17 -17.24 28.82
N VAL A 382 -33.40 -17.52 28.43
CA VAL A 382 -34.50 -16.57 28.35
C VAL A 382 -35.05 -16.30 29.75
N LEU A 383 -35.13 -15.03 30.13
CA LEU A 383 -36.18 -14.52 31.00
C LEU A 383 -36.60 -13.14 30.48
N SER A 384 -37.86 -13.06 30.08
CA SER A 384 -38.60 -11.84 29.74
C SER A 384 -39.57 -11.56 30.90
N VAL A 385 -40.06 -10.36 31.22
CA VAL A 385 -40.75 -9.38 30.36
C VAL A 385 -40.86 -7.99 31.04
N CYS A 386 -40.44 -6.96 30.28
CA CYS A 386 -41.03 -5.63 29.97
C CYS A 386 -41.83 -4.74 30.96
N CYS A 387 -41.58 -3.43 30.81
CA CYS A 387 -42.59 -2.47 30.33
C CYS A 387 -41.98 -1.72 29.13
N GLY A 388 -42.57 -1.58 27.95
CA GLY A 388 -43.90 -1.89 27.47
C GLY A 388 -44.07 -1.20 26.12
N LYS A 389 -43.67 -1.87 25.04
CA LYS A 389 -44.26 -1.84 23.69
C LYS A 389 -43.61 -2.96 22.85
N ARG A 390 -44.40 -4.02 22.64
CA ARG A 390 -44.18 -5.22 21.78
C ARG A 390 -44.20 -4.78 20.29
N MET A 391 -43.73 -5.48 19.25
CA MET A 391 -43.04 -6.74 18.89
C MET A 391 -42.63 -6.51 17.39
N ALA A 392 -41.69 -7.16 16.71
CA ALA A 392 -41.35 -8.58 16.65
C ALA A 392 -39.92 -8.75 16.09
N CYS A 393 -39.18 -9.74 16.60
CA CYS A 393 -38.07 -10.33 15.87
C CYS A 393 -38.43 -11.80 15.59
N LEU A 394 -38.75 -12.08 14.33
CA LEU A 394 -39.01 -13.41 13.82
C LEU A 394 -37.66 -14.10 13.61
N ALA A 395 -37.29 -15.03 14.49
CA ALA A 395 -36.18 -15.92 14.22
C ALA A 395 -36.65 -17.14 13.40
N CYS A 396 -35.78 -17.57 12.49
CA CYS A 396 -35.79 -18.77 11.65
C CYS A 396 -36.48 -18.66 10.28
N THR A 397 -35.70 -18.54 9.19
CA THR A 397 -35.25 -19.69 8.39
C THR A 397 -34.55 -19.25 7.08
N ARG A 398 -33.73 -20.17 6.55
CA ARG A 398 -33.00 -20.16 5.27
C ARG A 398 -33.79 -19.65 4.04
N LYS A 399 -33.01 -19.04 3.11
CA LYS A 399 -33.14 -18.94 1.63
C LYS A 399 -34.02 -17.83 0.99
N ILE A 400 -33.30 -17.01 0.18
CA ILE A 400 -33.60 -16.59 -1.21
C ILE A 400 -34.37 -15.24 -1.50
N TYR A 401 -33.75 -14.45 -2.41
CA TYR A 401 -34.21 -13.40 -3.35
C TYR A 401 -34.49 -11.92 -2.94
N GLU A 402 -33.66 -11.04 -3.55
CA GLU A 402 -33.92 -9.81 -4.36
C GLU A 402 -34.70 -8.55 -3.88
N ARG A 403 -34.02 -7.40 -4.13
CA ARG A 403 -34.44 -6.05 -4.61
C ARG A 403 -34.93 -4.93 -3.65
N LYS A 404 -34.22 -3.78 -3.78
CA LYS A 404 -34.65 -2.33 -3.82
C LYS A 404 -35.40 -1.77 -2.59
N THR A 405 -35.31 -0.52 -2.11
CA THR A 405 -34.87 0.81 -2.61
C THR A 405 -34.84 1.83 -1.44
N ILE A 406 -34.10 2.92 -1.66
CA ILE A 406 -33.95 4.26 -1.02
C ILE A 406 -35.16 4.87 -0.24
N GLY A 407 -34.83 5.70 0.77
CA GLY A 407 -35.55 6.91 1.26
C GLY A 407 -34.67 7.60 2.33
N GLU A 408 -33.97 8.71 2.08
CA GLU A 408 -34.38 10.12 1.96
C GLU A 408 -35.16 10.66 3.19
N ASP A 409 -34.63 11.78 3.72
CA ASP A 409 -35.23 12.73 4.67
C ASP A 409 -34.90 12.58 6.17
N GLY A 410 -33.87 13.31 6.60
CA GLY A 410 -33.57 13.54 8.00
C GLY A 410 -34.64 14.38 8.72
N THR A 411 -35.03 13.97 9.93
CA THR A 411 -35.54 14.86 11.00
C THR A 411 -35.60 14.11 12.35
N LYS A 412 -35.09 14.77 13.41
CA LYS A 412 -35.22 14.39 14.84
C LYS A 412 -36.51 14.98 15.44
N CYS A 413 -37.05 14.35 16.49
CA CYS A 413 -37.81 14.92 17.63
C CYS A 413 -38.28 13.75 18.55
N LEU A 414 -38.49 13.81 19.89
CA LEU A 414 -38.17 14.70 21.02
C LEU A 414 -38.67 13.96 22.32
N ASN A 415 -37.88 13.96 23.40
CA ASN A 415 -38.18 14.02 24.85
C ASN A 415 -39.44 13.37 25.53
N CYS A 416 -39.25 12.71 26.70
CA CYS A 416 -39.86 13.04 28.03
C CYS A 416 -40.11 11.86 29.03
N GLN A 417 -39.50 12.00 30.22
CA GLN A 417 -39.98 11.84 31.62
C GLN A 417 -40.69 10.57 32.16
N GLY A 418 -40.09 9.97 33.20
CA GLY A 418 -40.62 10.07 34.59
C GLY A 418 -41.38 8.89 35.24
N SER A 419 -40.87 8.48 36.42
CA SER A 419 -41.59 8.21 37.70
C SER A 419 -41.98 6.78 38.19
N VAL A 420 -41.29 6.35 39.27
CA VAL A 420 -41.81 6.01 40.62
C VAL A 420 -42.28 4.56 40.99
N LYS A 421 -41.75 4.13 42.17
CA LYS A 421 -42.33 3.35 43.30
C LYS A 421 -41.82 1.92 43.58
N HIS A 422 -41.09 1.81 44.69
CA HIS A 422 -40.82 0.61 45.47
C HIS A 422 -42.10 -0.09 45.96
N LEU A 423 -42.07 -1.43 46.02
CA LEU A 423 -42.66 -2.18 47.13
C LEU A 423 -41.90 -3.51 47.36
N VAL A 424 -41.41 -3.64 48.59
CA VAL A 424 -40.86 -4.83 49.24
C VAL A 424 -41.99 -5.83 49.57
N ARG A 425 -41.82 -7.14 49.32
CA ARG A 425 -41.78 -8.20 50.36
C ARG A 425 -41.60 -9.62 49.77
N VAL A 426 -40.45 -10.22 50.12
CA VAL A 426 -40.20 -11.58 50.63
C VAL A 426 -41.14 -12.72 50.20
N LEU A 427 -40.60 -13.68 49.43
CA LEU A 427 -40.12 -14.97 49.95
C LEU A 427 -38.92 -15.44 49.14
#